data_AF-A0A6G0UTF4-F1
#
_entry.id   AF-A0A6G0UTF4-F1
#
_cell.length_a   1.000
_cell.length_b   1.000
_cell.length_c   1.000
_cell.angle_alpha   90.00
_cell.angle_beta   90.00
_cell.angle_gamma   90.00
#
_symmetry.space_group_name_H-M   'P 1'
#
loop_
_entity.id
_entity.type
_entity.pdbx_description
1 polymer ?
#
loop_
_entity_poly.entity_id
_entity_poly.type
_entity_poly.pdbx_seq_one_letter_code
_entity_poly.pdbx_strand_id
1 'polypeptide(L)'
;SLVQVSISREAVDYVFENLNVGPLIKQLELKEYGVDENFWGTLNSNEIINLPGGFTREFLEHKIPTYMITRYTVWENNKKSRILCESEFFRRWVCIFGVEDLPDITHLYNLYVNKLLSKFDFAAATCLLEHVYNNTYFPMTNHSLDFQKYSELRHVKFHNENLNGSSIDFDQ
;
A
#
# COMPACT_ATOMS: atom_id res chain seq x y z
N SER A 1 7.96 9.99 -7.89
CA SER A 1 7.23 8.79 -7.46
C SER A 1 5.76 8.99 -7.83
N LEU A 2 4.93 7.96 -7.91
CA LEU A 2 3.48 8.16 -7.74
C LEU A 2 3.19 7.61 -6.34
N VAL A 3 2.51 8.38 -5.51
CA VAL A 3 2.06 7.92 -4.20
C VAL A 3 0.66 7.36 -4.34
N GLN A 4 0.42 6.25 -3.64
CA GLN A 4 -0.86 5.54 -3.66
C GLN A 4 -1.25 5.25 -2.22
N VAL A 5 -2.55 5.41 -1.95
CA VAL A 5 -3.15 5.07 -0.66
C VAL A 5 -4.52 4.43 -0.93
N SER A 6 -4.89 3.47 -0.08
CA SER A 6 -6.27 2.98 0.01
C SER A 6 -6.88 3.55 1.27
N ILE A 7 -7.96 4.33 1.13
CA ILE A 7 -8.67 4.96 2.24
C ILE A 7 -10.18 4.71 2.10
N SER A 8 -10.89 4.63 3.23
CA SER A 8 -12.33 4.47 3.24
C SER A 8 -13.03 5.76 2.80
N ARG A 9 -14.28 5.63 2.32
CA ARG A 9 -15.11 6.80 1.99
C ARG A 9 -15.31 7.70 3.22
N GLU A 10 -15.50 7.11 4.39
CA GLU A 10 -15.65 7.84 5.66
C GLU A 10 -14.40 8.67 5.99
N ALA A 11 -13.20 8.13 5.75
CA ALA A 11 -11.95 8.87 5.93
C ALA A 11 -11.85 10.07 4.98
N VAL A 12 -12.30 9.89 3.72
CA VAL A 12 -12.36 10.99 2.74
C VAL A 12 -13.31 12.07 3.22
N ASP A 13 -14.54 11.71 3.57
CA ASP A 13 -15.55 12.66 4.04
C ASP A 13 -15.03 13.42 5.28
N TYR A 14 -14.42 12.73 6.24
CA TYR A 14 -13.83 13.33 7.44
C TYR A 14 -12.73 14.36 7.12
N VAL A 15 -11.86 14.08 6.15
CA VAL A 15 -10.81 15.01 5.72
C VAL A 15 -11.40 16.30 5.15
N PHE A 16 -12.50 16.21 4.41
CA PHE A 16 -13.13 17.38 3.78
C PHE A 16 -14.09 18.13 4.70
N GLU A 17 -14.77 17.43 5.60
CA GLU A 17 -15.86 18.00 6.40
C GLU A 17 -15.44 18.35 7.83
N ASN A 18 -14.45 17.67 8.40
CA ASN A 18 -14.07 17.80 9.81
C ASN A 18 -12.65 18.32 10.04
N LEU A 19 -11.73 18.14 9.09
CA LEU A 19 -10.35 18.54 9.23
C LEU A 19 -10.02 19.84 8.48
N ASN A 20 -9.34 20.76 9.17
CA ASN A 20 -8.66 21.86 8.51
C ASN A 20 -7.23 21.44 8.12
N VAL A 21 -7.08 20.87 6.92
CA VAL A 21 -5.77 20.41 6.40
C VAL A 21 -4.88 21.54 5.86
N GLY A 22 -5.39 22.77 5.74
CA GLY A 22 -4.67 23.90 5.15
C GLY A 22 -3.33 24.21 5.81
N PRO A 23 -3.23 24.28 7.16
CA PRO A 23 -1.95 24.45 7.86
C PRO A 23 -0.95 23.34 7.56
N LEU A 24 -1.39 22.08 7.50
CA LEU A 24 -0.53 20.94 7.18
C LEU A 24 -0.02 21.03 5.74
N ILE A 25 -0.89 21.31 4.78
CA ILE A 25 -0.51 21.47 3.37
C ILE A 25 0.54 22.58 3.24
N LYS A 26 0.30 23.75 3.84
CA LYS A 26 1.27 24.86 3.83
C LYS A 26 2.62 24.45 4.43
N GLN A 27 2.62 23.70 5.53
CA GLN A 27 3.86 23.21 6.13
C GLN A 27 4.60 22.23 5.22
N LEU A 28 3.87 21.33 4.54
CA LEU A 28 4.47 20.37 3.62
C LEU A 28 5.01 21.06 2.37
N GLU A 29 4.33 22.09 1.86
CA GLU A 29 4.76 22.90 0.71
C GLU A 29 6.04 23.71 0.97
N LEU A 30 6.41 23.96 2.24
CA LEU A 30 7.71 24.54 2.55
C LEU A 30 8.87 23.59 2.19
N LYS A 31 8.60 22.30 1.97
CA LYS A 31 9.59 21.33 1.53
C LYS A 31 9.59 21.21 0.01
N GLU A 32 10.78 21.14 -0.58
CA GLU A 32 10.93 20.97 -2.03
C GLU A 32 10.61 19.56 -2.53
N TYR A 33 10.56 18.55 -1.65
CA TYR A 33 10.47 17.14 -2.04
C TYR A 33 9.52 16.33 -1.14
N GLY A 34 8.81 15.37 -1.76
CA GLY A 34 8.05 14.32 -1.06
C GLY A 34 6.77 14.81 -0.38
N VAL A 35 6.19 15.94 -0.81
CA VAL A 35 4.93 16.47 -0.24
C VAL A 35 3.83 15.41 -0.30
N ASP A 36 3.68 14.77 -1.46
CA ASP A 36 2.74 13.67 -1.71
C ASP A 36 3.05 12.42 -0.87
N GLU A 37 4.34 12.18 -0.58
CA GLU A 37 4.79 11.02 0.21
C GLU A 37 4.54 11.17 1.72
N ASN A 38 4.41 12.41 2.21
CA ASN A 38 4.24 12.68 3.65
C ASN A 38 2.78 12.91 4.07
N PHE A 39 1.93 13.45 3.20
CA PHE A 39 0.59 13.89 3.57
C PHE A 39 -0.27 12.76 4.16
N TRP A 40 -0.50 11.69 3.39
CA TRP A 40 -1.35 10.58 3.83
C TRP A 40 -0.72 9.77 4.97
N GLY A 41 0.61 9.61 4.98
CA GLY A 41 1.31 9.00 6.11
C GLY A 41 1.05 9.75 7.41
N THR A 42 1.14 11.09 7.37
CA THR A 42 0.90 11.95 8.54
C THR A 42 -0.55 11.86 9.03
N LEU A 43 -1.54 11.89 8.13
CA LEU A 43 -2.95 11.80 8.54
C LEU A 43 -3.29 10.42 9.11
N ASN A 44 -2.79 9.36 8.48
CA ASN A 44 -3.18 8.00 8.79
C ASN A 44 -2.51 7.45 10.05
N SER A 45 -1.35 7.97 10.43
CA SER A 45 -0.58 7.46 11.58
C SER A 45 -0.73 8.32 12.84
N ASN A 46 -1.64 9.30 12.90
CA ASN A 46 -1.74 10.24 14.02
C ASN A 46 -3.10 10.11 14.71
N GLU A 47 -3.08 9.54 15.91
CA GLU A 47 -4.27 9.29 16.74
C GLU A 47 -5.01 10.57 17.16
N ILE A 48 -4.34 11.72 17.23
CA ILE A 48 -4.98 13.01 17.54
C ILE A 48 -5.92 13.45 16.40
N ILE A 49 -5.56 13.10 15.16
CA ILE A 49 -6.38 13.39 13.97
C ILE A 49 -7.63 12.51 13.97
N ASN A 50 -7.58 11.34 14.62
CA ASN A 50 -8.67 10.38 14.71
C ASN A 50 -9.34 10.10 13.36
N LEU A 51 -8.51 9.95 12.32
CA LEU A 51 -8.98 9.64 10.98
C LEU A 51 -9.70 8.29 10.98
N PRO A 52 -10.90 8.15 10.40
CA PRO A 52 -11.57 6.86 10.24
C PRO A 52 -10.68 5.83 9.54
N GLY A 53 -10.42 4.69 10.20
CA GLY A 53 -9.49 3.66 9.71
C GLY A 53 -8.00 3.98 9.87
N GLY A 54 -7.66 5.10 10.54
CA GLY A 54 -6.31 5.46 10.93
C GLY A 54 -5.75 4.59 12.05
N PHE A 55 -4.44 4.71 12.28
CA PHE A 55 -3.69 3.99 13.31
C PHE A 55 -2.79 4.90 14.15
N THR A 56 -2.30 4.38 15.27
CA THR A 56 -1.46 5.12 16.25
C THR A 56 -0.02 5.30 15.80
N ARG A 57 0.61 6.40 16.24
CA ARG A 57 2.06 6.62 16.11
C ARG A 57 2.90 5.59 16.86
N GLU A 58 2.34 4.94 17.89
CA GLU A 58 3.08 3.99 18.73
C GLU A 58 3.68 2.84 17.91
N PHE A 59 3.03 2.41 16.82
CA PHE A 59 3.61 1.41 15.91
C PHE A 59 4.94 1.89 15.31
N LEU A 60 5.05 3.17 14.95
CA LEU A 60 6.29 3.74 14.42
C LEU A 60 7.34 3.89 15.52
N GLU A 61 6.94 4.33 16.71
CA GLU A 61 7.83 4.57 17.85
C GLU A 61 8.46 3.27 18.37
N HIS A 62 7.68 2.19 18.39
CA HIS A 62 8.14 0.84 18.75
C HIS A 62 8.77 0.08 17.57
N LYS A 63 8.95 0.72 16.40
CA LYS A 63 9.50 0.13 15.17
C LYS A 63 8.76 -1.14 14.73
N ILE A 64 7.47 -1.21 15.01
CA ILE A 64 6.61 -2.30 14.62
C ILE A 64 6.29 -2.14 13.13
N PRO A 65 6.63 -3.12 12.27
CA PRO A 65 6.42 -2.99 10.84
C PRO A 65 4.92 -2.98 10.50
N THR A 66 4.51 -1.98 9.71
CA THR A 66 3.18 -1.88 9.13
C THR A 66 3.26 -2.10 7.63
N TYR A 67 2.68 -3.21 7.16
CA TYR A 67 2.66 -3.55 5.74
C TYR A 67 1.44 -2.91 5.07
N MET A 68 1.67 -2.17 3.99
CA MET A 68 0.61 -1.59 3.16
C MET A 68 0.17 -2.57 2.08
N ILE A 69 -1.13 -2.71 1.89
CA ILE A 69 -1.70 -3.57 0.84
C ILE A 69 -1.90 -2.85 -0.49
N THR A 70 -1.94 -1.52 -0.50
CA THR A 70 -2.28 -0.76 -1.70
C THR A 70 -1.32 -1.05 -2.87
N ARG A 71 -0.03 -1.17 -2.61
CA ARG A 71 0.96 -1.27 -3.68
C ARG A 71 2.20 -2.07 -3.31
N TYR A 72 2.57 -2.98 -4.18
CA TYR A 72 3.90 -3.59 -4.21
C TYR A 72 4.86 -2.81 -5.12
N THR A 73 6.08 -2.55 -4.67
CA THR A 73 7.13 -1.88 -5.46
C THR A 73 8.50 -2.36 -5.01
N VAL A 74 9.32 -2.76 -5.98
CA VAL A 74 10.72 -3.12 -5.73
C VAL A 74 11.60 -1.92 -6.05
N TRP A 75 12.36 -1.49 -5.03
CA TRP A 75 13.32 -0.40 -5.13
C TRP A 75 14.74 -0.93 -5.20
N GLU A 76 15.59 -0.35 -6.05
CA GLU A 76 17.01 -0.73 -6.17
C GLU A 76 17.83 -0.21 -4.99
N ASN A 77 17.64 -0.83 -3.82
CA ASN A 77 18.23 -0.38 -2.56
C ASN A 77 19.35 -1.31 -2.07
N ASN A 78 19.41 -2.56 -2.56
CA ASN A 78 20.40 -3.55 -2.14
C ASN A 78 20.51 -4.71 -3.15
N LYS A 79 21.40 -5.68 -2.91
CA LYS A 79 21.55 -6.84 -3.81
C LYS A 79 20.30 -7.72 -3.91
N LYS A 80 19.46 -7.77 -2.86
CA LYS A 80 18.22 -8.56 -2.87
C LYS A 80 17.17 -7.96 -3.82
N SER A 81 17.16 -6.64 -4.02
CA SER A 81 16.19 -6.04 -4.95
C SER A 81 16.39 -6.48 -6.39
N ARG A 82 17.61 -6.86 -6.78
CA ARG A 82 17.88 -7.44 -8.10
C ARG A 82 17.36 -8.86 -8.25
N ILE A 83 17.26 -9.59 -7.14
CA ILE A 83 16.65 -10.93 -7.13
C ILE A 83 15.12 -10.79 -7.24
N LEU A 84 14.55 -9.75 -6.63
CA LEU A 84 13.10 -9.47 -6.65
C LEU A 84 12.62 -8.76 -7.93
N CYS A 85 13.52 -8.45 -8.86
CA CYS A 85 13.23 -7.78 -10.12
C CYS A 85 13.86 -8.61 -11.22
N GLU A 86 13.16 -9.67 -11.62
CA GLU A 86 13.66 -10.67 -12.58
C GLU A 86 13.88 -10.07 -13.96
N SER A 87 13.15 -9.00 -14.28
CA SER A 87 13.40 -8.18 -15.49
C SER A 87 14.75 -7.48 -15.51
N GLU A 88 15.40 -7.39 -14.35
CA GLU A 88 16.64 -6.64 -14.10
C GLU A 88 16.58 -5.15 -14.52
N PHE A 89 15.38 -4.64 -14.83
CA PHE A 89 15.22 -3.31 -15.42
C PHE A 89 14.68 -2.31 -14.40
N PHE A 90 15.51 -1.33 -14.05
CA PHE A 90 15.15 -0.28 -13.11
C PHE A 90 15.06 1.08 -13.80
N ARG A 91 13.97 1.80 -13.54
CA ARG A 91 13.80 3.20 -13.99
C ARG A 91 13.55 4.12 -12.80
N ARG A 92 14.53 5.01 -12.56
CA ARG A 92 14.57 5.88 -11.37
C ARG A 92 14.48 5.05 -10.08
N TRP A 93 15.35 4.05 -9.98
CA TRP A 93 15.48 3.15 -8.82
C TRP A 93 14.25 2.28 -8.52
N VAL A 94 13.29 2.18 -9.44
CA VAL A 94 12.09 1.33 -9.30
C VAL A 94 12.09 0.28 -10.41
N CYS A 95 11.89 -0.97 -10.04
CA CYS A 95 11.75 -2.09 -10.96
C CYS A 95 10.58 -1.84 -11.93
N ILE A 96 10.81 -2.10 -13.21
CA ILE A 96 9.76 -2.21 -14.21
C ILE A 96 9.52 -3.69 -14.44
N PHE A 97 8.39 -4.21 -13.95
CA PHE A 97 8.07 -5.62 -14.05
C PHE A 97 7.87 -6.05 -15.51
N GLY A 98 8.45 -7.19 -15.88
CA GLY A 98 8.26 -7.90 -17.14
C GLY A 98 7.49 -9.21 -16.96
N VAL A 99 7.40 -10.03 -18.01
CA VAL A 99 6.70 -11.33 -17.96
C VAL A 99 7.34 -12.30 -16.97
N GLU A 100 8.65 -12.21 -16.79
CA GLU A 100 9.46 -12.97 -15.86
C GLU A 100 9.07 -12.74 -14.40
N ASP A 101 8.57 -11.54 -14.05
CA ASP A 101 8.15 -11.21 -12.69
C ASP A 101 6.73 -11.72 -12.37
N LEU A 102 5.95 -12.16 -13.37
CA LEU A 102 4.53 -12.53 -13.18
C LEU A 102 4.27 -13.69 -12.23
N PRO A 103 5.07 -14.79 -12.22
CA PRO A 103 4.88 -15.88 -11.28
C PRO A 103 4.84 -15.38 -9.83
N ASP A 104 5.76 -14.48 -9.46
CA ASP A 104 5.80 -13.91 -8.12
C ASP A 104 4.68 -12.89 -7.89
N ILE A 105 4.43 -12.01 -8.87
CA ILE A 105 3.44 -10.94 -8.77
C ILE A 105 2.02 -11.48 -8.54
N THR A 106 1.66 -12.58 -9.20
CA THR A 106 0.31 -13.17 -9.10
C THR A 106 -0.01 -13.79 -7.73
N HIS A 107 1.01 -13.98 -6.88
CA HIS A 107 0.86 -14.47 -5.51
C HIS A 107 0.91 -13.37 -4.44
N LEU A 108 1.04 -12.09 -4.85
CA LEU A 108 1.09 -10.97 -3.93
C LEU A 108 -0.29 -10.70 -3.31
N TYR A 109 -0.25 -10.20 -2.07
CA TYR A 109 -1.43 -9.73 -1.33
C TYR A 109 -1.64 -8.23 -1.49
N ASN A 110 -0.92 -7.63 -2.44
CA ASN A 110 -1.04 -6.22 -2.77
C ASN A 110 -2.11 -6.04 -3.86
N LEU A 111 -2.88 -4.96 -3.76
CA LEU A 111 -3.95 -4.66 -4.72
C LEU A 111 -3.41 -4.25 -6.08
N TYR A 112 -2.24 -3.60 -6.10
CA TYR A 112 -1.58 -3.13 -7.31
C TYR A 112 -0.08 -3.37 -7.24
N VAL A 113 0.56 -3.48 -8.40
CA VAL A 113 2.02 -3.48 -8.54
C VAL A 113 2.48 -2.22 -9.25
N ASN A 114 3.69 -1.77 -8.93
CA ASN A 114 4.33 -0.64 -9.58
C ASN A 114 5.83 -0.93 -9.76
N LYS A 115 6.39 -0.86 -10.97
CA LYS A 115 5.81 -0.31 -12.22
C LYS A 115 5.60 -1.39 -13.28
N LEU A 116 4.49 -1.31 -14.02
CA LEU A 116 4.30 -2.00 -15.29
C LEU A 116 4.27 -0.98 -16.41
N LEU A 117 5.04 -1.20 -17.48
CA LEU A 117 5.11 -0.28 -18.62
C LEU A 117 4.95 -1.07 -19.92
N SER A 118 3.84 -0.85 -20.63
CA SER A 118 3.56 -1.51 -21.92
C SER A 118 4.61 -1.26 -23.00
N LYS A 119 5.33 -0.13 -22.93
CA LYS A 119 6.46 0.17 -23.83
C LYS A 119 7.72 -0.64 -23.53
N PHE A 120 7.85 -1.14 -22.30
CA PHE A 120 8.95 -2.01 -21.90
C PHE A 120 8.57 -3.46 -22.21
N ASP A 121 7.45 -3.91 -21.67
CA ASP A 121 6.91 -5.24 -21.90
C ASP A 121 5.38 -5.18 -21.98
N PHE A 122 4.86 -5.33 -23.20
CA PHE A 122 3.42 -5.36 -23.46
C PHE A 122 2.78 -6.67 -23.01
N ALA A 123 3.53 -7.78 -23.09
CA ALA A 123 3.05 -9.09 -22.69
C ALA A 123 2.85 -9.14 -21.18
N ALA A 124 3.75 -8.55 -20.39
CA ALA A 124 3.60 -8.46 -18.93
C ALA A 124 2.26 -7.84 -18.52
N ALA A 125 1.91 -6.69 -19.11
CA ALA A 125 0.66 -6.01 -18.85
C ALA A 125 -0.56 -6.82 -19.31
N THR A 126 -0.49 -7.43 -20.49
CA THR A 126 -1.61 -8.18 -21.07
C THR A 126 -1.86 -9.49 -20.31
N CYS A 127 -0.82 -10.27 -20.02
CA CYS A 127 -0.92 -11.51 -19.24
C CYS A 127 -1.46 -11.26 -17.83
N LEU A 128 -1.05 -10.18 -17.16
CA LEU A 128 -1.61 -9.84 -15.85
C LEU A 128 -3.10 -9.49 -15.94
N LEU A 129 -3.51 -8.72 -16.97
CA LEU A 129 -4.93 -8.42 -17.20
C LEU A 129 -5.75 -9.67 -17.49
N GLU A 130 -5.23 -10.57 -18.34
CA GLU A 130 -5.86 -11.86 -18.62
C GLU A 130 -5.96 -12.72 -17.36
N HIS A 131 -4.93 -12.73 -16.50
CA HIS A 131 -4.96 -13.44 -15.23
C HIS A 131 -6.07 -12.91 -14.30
N VAL A 132 -6.18 -11.59 -14.12
CA VAL A 132 -7.25 -10.98 -13.33
C VAL A 132 -8.62 -11.26 -13.93
N TYR A 133 -8.76 -11.15 -15.26
CA TYR A 133 -10.00 -11.48 -15.97
C TYR A 133 -10.40 -12.93 -15.73
N ASN A 134 -9.45 -13.86 -15.86
CA ASN A 134 -9.70 -15.28 -15.67
C ASN A 134 -10.16 -15.59 -14.24
N ASN A 135 -9.47 -15.04 -13.24
CA ASN A 135 -9.86 -15.20 -11.83
C ASN A 135 -11.24 -14.58 -11.50
N THR A 136 -11.65 -13.56 -12.24
CA THR A 136 -12.94 -12.88 -12.00
C THR A 136 -14.12 -13.61 -12.65
N TYR A 137 -13.94 -14.11 -13.88
CA TYR A 137 -15.06 -14.57 -14.70
C TYR A 137 -15.11 -16.09 -14.92
N PHE A 138 -14.06 -16.85 -14.59
CA PHE A 138 -14.04 -18.31 -14.76
C PHE A 138 -14.00 -19.03 -13.41
N PRO A 139 -15.12 -19.63 -12.95
CA PRO A 139 -15.23 -20.27 -11.64
C PRO A 139 -14.33 -21.50 -11.44
N MET A 140 -13.73 -22.04 -12.49
CA MET A 140 -12.87 -23.23 -12.42
C MET A 140 -11.45 -22.92 -11.91
N THR A 141 -11.05 -21.64 -11.87
CA THR A 141 -9.77 -21.16 -11.32
C THR A 141 -9.95 -20.36 -10.03
N ASN A 142 -11.04 -20.63 -9.28
CA ASN A 142 -11.47 -19.82 -8.14
C ASN A 142 -10.44 -19.82 -6.99
N HIS A 143 -9.46 -18.94 -7.09
CA HIS A 143 -8.63 -18.52 -5.97
C HIS A 143 -9.41 -17.46 -5.19
N SER A 144 -10.24 -17.91 -4.25
CA SER A 144 -10.89 -16.99 -3.32
C SER A 144 -9.83 -16.11 -2.67
N LEU A 145 -10.09 -14.81 -2.57
CA LEU A 145 -9.21 -13.91 -1.83
C LEU A 145 -9.04 -14.42 -0.40
N ASP A 146 -7.79 -14.53 0.04
CA ASP A 146 -7.47 -14.90 1.41
C ASP A 146 -7.75 -13.70 2.34
N PHE A 147 -9.02 -13.57 2.74
CA PHE A 147 -9.46 -12.54 3.67
C PHE A 147 -8.84 -12.70 5.06
N GLN A 148 -8.39 -13.90 5.44
CA GLN A 148 -7.74 -14.10 6.74
C GLN A 148 -6.48 -13.25 6.81
N LYS A 149 -5.64 -13.29 5.78
CA LYS A 149 -4.41 -12.49 5.77
C LYS A 149 -4.68 -10.98 5.85
N TYR A 150 -5.71 -10.49 5.16
CA TYR A 150 -6.10 -9.08 5.25
C TYR A 150 -6.64 -8.71 6.65
N SER A 151 -7.40 -9.61 7.28
CA SER A 151 -7.91 -9.41 8.65
C SER A 151 -6.80 -9.39 9.70
N GLU A 152 -5.67 -10.02 9.41
CA GLU A 152 -4.53 -10.10 10.32
C GLU A 152 -3.62 -8.87 10.28
N LEU A 153 -3.85 -7.93 9.36
CA LEU A 153 -3.09 -6.69 9.26
C LEU A 153 -3.21 -5.87 10.55
N ARG A 154 -2.08 -5.36 11.05
CA ARG A 154 -2.02 -4.66 12.35
C ARG A 154 -2.96 -3.46 12.43
N HIS A 155 -3.06 -2.66 11.37
CA HIS A 155 -3.96 -1.50 11.34
C HIS A 155 -5.43 -1.91 11.35
N VAL A 156 -5.78 -3.10 10.81
CA VAL A 156 -7.13 -3.66 10.88
C VAL A 156 -7.44 -4.13 12.30
N LYS A 157 -6.52 -4.86 12.93
CA LYS A 157 -6.65 -5.30 14.33
C LYS A 157 -6.80 -4.11 15.29
N PHE A 158 -5.91 -3.12 15.17
CA PHE A 158 -5.94 -1.88 15.95
C PHE A 158 -7.30 -1.17 15.83
N HIS A 159 -7.80 -1.02 14.60
CA HIS A 159 -9.10 -0.39 14.38
C HIS A 159 -10.23 -1.16 15.07
N ASN A 160 -10.25 -2.50 14.94
CA ASN A 160 -11.27 -3.34 15.57
C ASN A 160 -11.20 -3.31 17.10
N GLU A 161 -10.00 -3.30 17.68
CA GLU A 161 -9.80 -3.21 19.14
C GLU A 161 -10.27 -1.87 19.72
N ASN A 162 -9.99 -0.77 19.01
CA ASN A 162 -10.48 0.55 19.39
C ASN A 162 -12.00 0.66 19.35
N LEU A 163 -12.66 0.08 18.34
CA LEU A 163 -14.13 -0.01 18.29
C LEU A 163 -14.70 -0.78 19.48
N ASN A 164 -13.95 -1.77 20.00
CA ASN A 164 -14.34 -2.60 21.12
C ASN A 164 -13.91 -2.05 22.49
N GLY A 165 -13.22 -0.90 22.55
CA GLY A 165 -12.76 -0.28 23.79
C GLY A 165 -11.65 -1.05 24.52
N SER A 166 -10.87 -1.85 23.80
CA SER A 166 -9.75 -2.64 24.36
C SER A 166 -8.42 -1.87 24.25
N SER A 167 -7.56 -1.98 25.26
CA SER A 167 -6.20 -1.42 25.21
C SER A 167 -5.27 -2.31 24.40
N ILE A 168 -4.52 -1.74 23.44
CA ILE A 168 -3.52 -2.47 22.66
C ILE A 168 -2.26 -2.71 23.51
N ASP A 169 -1.82 -3.97 23.57
CA ASP A 169 -0.54 -4.35 24.15
C ASP A 169 0.56 -4.25 23.07
N PHE A 170 1.47 -3.30 23.23
CA PHE A 170 2.60 -3.08 22.30
C PHE A 170 3.84 -3.90 22.67
N ASP A 171 3.81 -4.67 23.75
CA ASP A 171 4.94 -5.46 24.26
C ASP A 171 4.97 -6.91 23.71
N GLN A 172 4.11 -7.25 22.74
CA GLN A 172 4.06 -8.55 22.03
C GLN A 172 4.42 -8.46 20.53
#